data_AF-A5GJS0-F1
#
_entry.id   AF-A5GJS0-F1
#
_cell.length_a   1.000
_cell.length_b   1.000
_cell.length_c   1.000
_cell.angle_alpha   90.00
_cell.angle_beta   90.00
_cell.angle_gamma   90.00
#
_symmetry.space_group_name_H-M   'P 1'
#
loop_
_entity.id
_entity.type
_entity.pdbx_description
1 polymer ?
#
loop_
_entity_poly.entity_id
_entity_poly.type
_entity_poly.pdbx_seq_one_letter_code
_entity_poly.pdbx_strand_id
1 'polypeptide(L)'
;MALAFTMAMPSAAQSTLLESVKRNPKEAKALCRQFKALNAKGESALSGQAIGQLASQRNLSTTDAEILATYVIGLHCPDVR
;
A
#
# COMPACT_ATOMS: atom_id res chain seq x y z
N MET A 1 12.13 -47.93 11.17
CA MET A 1 12.31 -46.47 11.31
C MET A 1 11.60 -45.79 10.15
N ALA A 2 10.51 -45.07 10.42
CA ALA A 2 9.85 -44.22 9.43
C ALA A 2 10.32 -42.79 9.61
N LEU A 3 11.00 -42.23 8.62
CA LEU A 3 11.44 -40.83 8.58
C LEU A 3 10.24 -39.97 8.17
N ALA A 4 9.64 -39.28 9.14
CA ALA A 4 8.62 -38.28 8.86
C ALA A 4 9.29 -36.99 8.36
N PHE A 5 9.14 -36.70 7.07
CA PHE A 5 9.53 -35.42 6.48
C PHE A 5 8.47 -34.37 6.86
N THR A 6 8.83 -33.44 7.74
CA THR A 6 8.02 -32.25 7.99
C THR A 6 8.20 -31.28 6.83
N MET A 7 7.21 -31.19 5.94
CA MET A 7 7.13 -30.09 4.98
C MET A 7 6.93 -28.78 5.76
N ALA A 8 7.99 -27.98 5.87
CA ALA A 8 7.88 -26.60 6.30
C ALA A 8 7.08 -25.83 5.23
N MET A 9 5.82 -25.50 5.53
CA MET A 9 5.03 -24.60 4.71
C MET A 9 5.74 -23.24 4.67
N PRO A 10 6.01 -22.65 3.50
CA PRO A 10 6.53 -21.30 3.44
C PRO A 10 5.48 -20.36 4.02
N SER A 11 5.72 -19.91 5.26
CA SER A 11 5.00 -18.77 5.83
C SER A 11 5.44 -17.56 5.01
N ALA A 12 4.70 -17.24 3.96
CA ALA A 12 4.85 -15.96 3.28
C ALA A 12 4.53 -14.91 4.35
N ALA A 13 5.56 -14.27 4.89
CA ALA A 13 5.42 -13.10 5.74
C ALA A 13 4.76 -12.01 4.90
N GLN A 14 3.42 -12.04 4.83
CA GLN A 14 2.63 -11.02 4.19
C GLN A 14 2.92 -9.74 4.97
N SER A 15 3.58 -8.78 4.32
CA SER A 15 3.92 -7.51 4.94
C SER A 15 2.66 -6.90 5.53
N THR A 16 2.68 -6.64 6.84
CA THR A 16 1.57 -6.02 7.58
C THR A 16 1.18 -4.66 7.01
N LEU A 17 2.10 -4.03 6.27
CA LEU A 17 1.90 -2.79 5.53
C LEU A 17 0.63 -2.80 4.67
N LEU A 18 0.44 -3.87 3.88
CA LEU A 18 -0.63 -3.92 2.88
C LEU A 18 -1.89 -4.61 3.41
N GLU A 19 -1.79 -5.36 4.52
CA GLU A 19 -2.92 -6.10 5.08
C GLU A 19 -4.10 -5.18 5.44
N SER A 20 -3.83 -3.97 5.93
CA SER A 20 -4.87 -3.00 6.28
C SER A 20 -5.74 -2.64 5.07
N VAL A 21 -5.11 -2.20 3.96
CA VAL A 21 -5.85 -1.81 2.76
C VAL A 21 -6.44 -3.00 2.00
N LYS A 22 -5.81 -4.18 2.07
CA LYS A 22 -6.36 -5.44 1.51
C LYS A 22 -7.64 -5.87 2.20
N ARG A 23 -7.68 -5.77 3.54
CA ARG A 23 -8.83 -6.19 4.35
C ARG A 23 -9.87 -5.09 4.53
N ASN A 24 -9.50 -3.84 4.24
CA ASN A 24 -10.36 -2.68 4.38
C ASN A 24 -10.51 -1.89 3.07
N PRO A 25 -11.45 -2.27 2.18
CA PRO A 25 -11.67 -1.57 0.92
C PRO A 25 -12.16 -0.12 1.12
N LYS A 26 -12.71 0.24 2.29
CA LYS A 26 -13.09 1.64 2.58
C LYS A 26 -11.86 2.52 2.74
N GLU A 27 -10.83 2.02 3.43
CA GLU A 27 -9.55 2.70 3.60
C GLU A 27 -8.84 2.88 2.26
N ALA A 28 -8.75 1.81 1.46
CA ALA A 28 -8.15 1.89 0.13
C ALA A 28 -8.86 2.92 -0.77
N LYS A 29 -10.20 2.96 -0.76
CA LYS A 29 -10.98 3.98 -1.47
C LYS A 29 -10.77 5.39 -0.91
N ALA A 30 -10.53 5.54 0.39
CA ALA A 30 -10.25 6.84 0.99
C ALA A 30 -8.88 7.38 0.57
N LEU A 31 -7.85 6.54 0.57
CA LEU A 31 -6.54 6.86 0.00
C LEU A 31 -6.67 7.20 -1.49
N CYS A 32 -7.45 6.42 -2.23
CA CYS A 32 -7.70 6.68 -3.63
C CYS A 32 -8.28 8.08 -3.92
N ARG A 33 -9.26 8.52 -3.13
CA ARG A 33 -9.83 9.87 -3.26
C ARG A 33 -8.80 10.95 -2.96
N GLN A 34 -7.91 10.74 -2.00
CA GLN A 34 -6.82 11.67 -1.70
C GLN A 34 -5.86 11.77 -2.89
N PHE A 35 -5.47 10.66 -3.49
CA PHE A 35 -4.61 10.65 -4.67
C PHE A 35 -5.27 11.31 -5.89
N LYS A 36 -6.57 11.06 -6.12
CA LYS A 36 -7.34 11.77 -7.16
C LYS A 36 -7.36 13.29 -6.94
N ALA A 37 -7.44 13.74 -5.68
CA ALA A 37 -7.43 15.16 -5.36
C ALA A 37 -6.07 15.83 -5.63
N LEU A 38 -4.95 15.10 -5.43
CA LEU A 38 -3.62 15.58 -5.82
C LEU A 38 -3.50 15.69 -7.34
N ASN A 39 -3.93 14.64 -8.06
CA ASN A 39 -3.93 14.64 -9.53
C ASN A 39 -4.81 15.73 -10.14
N ALA A 40 -5.95 16.03 -9.55
CA ALA A 40 -6.80 17.14 -9.98
C ALA A 40 -6.11 18.51 -9.88
N LYS A 41 -5.05 18.62 -9.08
CA LYS A 41 -4.19 19.81 -8.96
C LYS A 41 -2.94 19.75 -9.85
N GLY A 42 -2.78 18.68 -10.64
CA GLY A 42 -1.57 18.44 -11.43
C GLY A 42 -0.40 17.86 -10.63
N GLU A 43 -0.64 17.42 -9.39
CA GLU A 43 0.39 16.83 -8.53
C GLU A 43 0.35 15.30 -8.62
N SER A 44 1.53 14.66 -8.70
CA SER A 44 1.61 13.20 -8.64
C SER A 44 1.42 12.71 -7.20
N ALA A 45 0.60 11.68 -7.05
CA ALA A 45 0.42 10.97 -5.78
C ALA A 45 1.70 10.23 -5.31
N LEU A 46 2.67 10.04 -6.23
CA LEU A 46 3.98 9.46 -5.95
C LEU A 46 5.09 10.51 -5.86
N SER A 47 4.75 11.81 -5.85
CA SER A 47 5.73 12.86 -5.59
C SER A 47 6.33 12.72 -4.17
N GLY A 48 7.60 13.10 -4.00
CA GLY A 48 8.26 13.03 -2.69
C GLY A 48 7.50 13.79 -1.58
N GLN A 49 6.85 14.90 -1.92
CA GLN A 49 5.99 15.64 -0.99
C GLN A 49 4.75 14.82 -0.59
N ALA A 50 4.02 14.26 -1.56
CA ALA A 50 2.84 13.45 -1.28
C ALA A 50 3.17 12.18 -0.48
N ILE A 51 4.27 11.51 -0.83
CA ILE A 51 4.77 10.33 -0.09
C ILE A 51 5.20 10.71 1.33
N GLY A 52 5.91 11.83 1.52
CA GLY A 52 6.29 12.32 2.85
C GLY A 52 5.07 12.67 3.72
N GLN A 53 4.03 13.25 3.14
CA GLN A 53 2.76 13.51 3.82
C GLN A 53 2.06 12.21 4.20
N LEU A 54 1.95 11.25 3.28
CA LEU A 54 1.34 9.94 3.54
C LEU A 54 2.11 9.17 4.62
N ALA A 55 3.44 9.17 4.55
CA ALA A 55 4.31 8.56 5.54
C ALA A 55 4.04 9.13 6.94
N SER A 56 3.97 10.46 7.05
CA SER A 56 3.69 11.15 8.32
C SER A 56 2.28 10.83 8.83
N GLN A 57 1.26 10.86 7.97
CA GLN A 57 -0.14 10.57 8.33
C GLN A 57 -0.35 9.12 8.82
N ARG A 58 0.48 8.20 8.35
CA ARG A 58 0.33 6.76 8.59
C ARG A 58 1.38 6.18 9.51
N ASN A 59 2.29 7.03 10.00
CA ASN A 59 3.45 6.62 10.80
C ASN A 59 4.26 5.50 10.11
N LEU A 60 4.57 5.73 8.82
CA LEU A 60 5.31 4.82 7.95
C LEU A 60 6.67 5.42 7.58
N SER A 61 7.60 4.58 7.14
CA SER A 61 8.76 5.06 6.38
C SER A 61 8.30 5.63 5.03
N THR A 62 9.12 6.49 4.41
CA THR A 62 8.85 6.99 3.06
C THR A 62 8.75 5.85 2.04
N THR A 63 9.61 4.84 2.17
CA THR A 63 9.59 3.64 1.33
C THR A 63 8.28 2.86 1.49
N ASP A 64 7.83 2.63 2.73
CA ASP A 64 6.57 1.91 2.97
C ASP A 64 5.35 2.71 2.48
N ALA A 65 5.39 4.04 2.62
CA ALA A 65 4.34 4.91 2.09
C ALA A 65 4.29 4.87 0.55
N GLU A 66 5.43 4.83 -0.12
CA GLU A 66 5.52 4.70 -1.58
C GLU A 66 4.99 3.34 -2.07
N ILE A 67 5.35 2.25 -1.37
CA ILE A 67 4.82 0.90 -1.64
C ILE A 67 3.29 0.88 -1.45
N LEU A 68 2.79 1.45 -0.35
CA LEU A 68 1.36 1.52 -0.07
C LEU A 68 0.62 2.33 -1.14
N ALA A 69 1.16 3.50 -1.53
CA ALA A 69 0.56 4.36 -2.54
C ALA A 69 0.48 3.63 -3.90
N THR A 70 1.59 3.03 -4.35
CA THR A 70 1.65 2.26 -5.59
C THR A 70 0.64 1.11 -5.60
N TYR A 71 0.55 0.38 -4.48
CA TYR A 71 -0.39 -0.73 -4.34
C TYR A 71 -1.85 -0.29 -4.44
N VAL A 72 -2.23 0.77 -3.71
CA VAL A 72 -3.60 1.30 -3.73
C VAL A 72 -3.94 1.87 -5.11
N ILE A 73 -3.00 2.56 -5.77
CA ILE A 73 -3.21 3.09 -7.12
C ILE A 73 -3.49 1.96 -8.10
N GLY A 74 -2.62 0.94 -8.13
CA GLY A 74 -2.76 -0.19 -9.05
C GLY A 74 -4.03 -1.01 -8.87
N LEU A 75 -4.57 -1.10 -7.65
CA LEU A 75 -5.76 -1.91 -7.36
C LEU A 75 -7.08 -1.13 -7.34
N HIS A 76 -7.04 0.16 -7.01
CA HIS A 76 -8.25 0.91 -6.69
C HIS A 76 -8.38 2.25 -7.40
N CYS A 77 -7.33 2.73 -8.10
CA CYS A 77 -7.30 4.07 -8.71
C CYS A 77 -6.75 4.05 -10.14
N PRO A 78 -7.43 3.42 -11.12
CA PRO A 78 -6.94 3.36 -12.50
C PRO A 78 -6.74 4.74 -13.16
N ASP A 79 -7.40 5.78 -12.63
CA ASP A 79 -7.35 7.14 -13.19
C ASP A 79 -6.25 8.02 -12.57
N VAL A 80 -5.53 7.54 -11.54
CA VAL A 80 -4.44 8.28 -10.90
C VAL A 80 -3.12 8.01 -11.63
N ARG A 81 -2.36 9.07 -11.94
CA ARG A 81 -1.09 9.07 -12.67
C ARG A 81 0.02 9.79 -11.92
#